data_AF-A0A7W0UCL9-F1
#
_entry.id   AF-A0A7W0UCL9-F1
#
_cell.length_a   1.000
_cell.length_b   1.000
_cell.length_c   1.000
_cell.angle_alpha   90.00
_cell.angle_beta   90.00
_cell.angle_gamma   90.00
#
_symmetry.space_group_name_H-M   'P 1'
#
loop_
_entity.id
_entity.type
_entity.pdbx_description
1 polymer ?
#
loop_
_entity_poly.entity_id
_entity_poly.type
_entity_poly.pdbx_seq_one_letter_code
_entity_poly.pdbx_strand_id
1 'polypeptide(L)'
;MSTEQLQHANCPSCSAAVDPNQEYCVDCGSRLPQERPAKLVRTTVGAGRDPRSAGWIVPALLGLVVAILGTGAALAISDDAQPEAAPPTATGGSLTITRALETLTPPEPPATTPAPAPRPARPAVPRAIVWPPRRRGWTIVLLSVPQNSGRAAAAERAEVARRGGLRRVGVLNSSRFASLHPGYYVVFQGVFDSEAEATSVVRRARSVFRPAYVREIVP
;
A
#
# COMPACT_ATOMS: atom_id res chain seq x y z
N MET A 1 0.05 -21.75 40.58
CA MET A 1 0.99 -20.74 40.02
C MET A 1 0.78 -20.75 38.52
N SER A 2 -0.15 -19.93 38.05
CA SER A 2 -0.61 -19.91 36.66
C SER A 2 0.31 -19.00 35.85
N THR A 3 1.03 -19.58 34.90
CA THR A 3 1.77 -18.83 33.89
C THR A 3 0.77 -18.32 32.85
N GLU A 4 0.47 -17.03 32.94
CA GLU A 4 -0.26 -16.27 31.94
C GLU A 4 0.58 -16.27 30.65
N GLN A 5 0.23 -17.15 29.73
CA GLN A 5 0.76 -17.18 28.37
C GLN A 5 0.23 -15.92 27.64
N LEU A 6 0.95 -14.81 27.77
CA LEU A 6 0.77 -13.63 26.93
C LEU A 6 1.15 -14.02 25.49
N GLN A 7 0.14 -14.49 24.77
CA GLN A 7 0.17 -14.76 23.34
C GLN A 7 0.35 -13.42 22.63
N HIS A 8 1.61 -13.01 22.41
CA HIS A 8 1.92 -11.83 21.62
C HIS A 8 1.46 -12.10 20.18
N ALA A 9 0.38 -11.46 19.76
CA ALA A 9 -0.06 -11.51 18.38
C ALA A 9 0.96 -10.73 17.53
N ASN A 10 1.26 -11.20 16.33
CA ASN A 10 2.13 -10.50 15.41
C ASN A 10 1.29 -9.75 14.36
N CYS A 11 1.71 -8.55 13.99
CA CYS A 11 1.02 -7.78 12.96
C CYS A 11 1.03 -8.54 11.61
N PRO A 12 -0.11 -8.76 10.93
CA PRO A 12 -0.14 -9.50 9.67
C PRO A 12 0.49 -8.73 8.48
N SER A 13 0.70 -7.41 8.61
CA SER A 13 1.31 -6.59 7.55
C SER A 13 2.83 -6.45 7.70
N CYS A 14 3.35 -6.31 8.92
CA CYS A 14 4.78 -6.08 9.16
C CYS A 14 5.43 -7.03 10.18
N SER A 15 4.68 -7.97 10.76
CA SER A 15 5.12 -8.99 11.73
C SER A 15 5.81 -8.47 13.00
N ALA A 16 5.70 -7.17 13.29
CA ALA A 16 6.06 -6.64 14.59
C ALA A 16 5.16 -7.25 15.68
N ALA A 17 5.70 -7.41 16.88
CA ALA A 17 4.91 -7.80 18.04
C ALA A 17 3.89 -6.70 18.33
N VAL A 18 2.63 -7.07 18.52
CA VAL A 18 1.56 -6.12 18.81
C VAL A 18 0.85 -6.49 20.09
N ASP A 19 0.46 -5.46 20.84
CA ASP A 19 -0.34 -5.62 22.05
C ASP A 19 -1.81 -5.89 21.65
N PRO A 20 -2.52 -6.79 22.36
CA PRO A 20 -3.92 -7.14 22.06
C PRO A 20 -4.89 -5.95 22.06
N ASN A 21 -4.58 -4.85 22.76
CA ASN A 21 -5.43 -3.67 22.81
C ASN A 21 -5.07 -2.58 21.77
N GLN A 22 -4.04 -2.79 20.94
CA GLN A 22 -3.67 -1.84 19.89
C GLN A 22 -4.62 -1.94 18.69
N GLU A 23 -5.24 -0.82 18.31
CA GLU A 23 -6.07 -0.73 17.11
C GLU A 23 -5.23 -0.57 15.84
N TYR A 24 -4.04 0.03 15.97
CA TYR A 24 -3.07 0.24 14.89
C TYR A 24 -1.69 -0.25 15.33
N CYS A 25 -0.94 -0.86 14.41
CA CYS A 25 0.44 -1.26 14.68
C CYS A 25 1.35 -0.02 14.72
N VAL A 26 2.07 0.17 15.83
CA VAL A 26 2.99 1.31 16.01
C VAL A 26 4.22 1.27 15.07
N ASP A 27 4.61 0.09 14.59
CA ASP A 27 5.77 -0.06 13.69
C ASP A 27 5.45 0.25 12.23
N CYS A 28 4.26 -0.12 11.73
CA CYS A 28 3.92 -0.01 10.31
C CYS A 28 2.60 0.70 10.00
N GLY A 29 1.86 1.15 11.00
CA GLY A 29 0.64 1.96 10.85
C GLY A 29 -0.58 1.22 10.32
N SER A 30 -0.50 -0.10 10.05
CA SER A 30 -1.65 -0.87 9.60
C SER A 30 -2.64 -1.10 10.75
N ARG A 31 -3.94 -0.91 10.50
CA ARG A 31 -5.00 -1.26 11.46
C ARG A 31 -5.00 -2.77 11.72
N LEU A 32 -5.00 -3.16 12.99
CA LEU A 32 -4.99 -4.57 13.39
C LEU A 32 -6.41 -5.14 13.30
N PRO A 33 -6.59 -6.38 12.81
CA PRO A 33 -7.88 -7.03 12.87
C PRO A 33 -8.21 -7.28 14.35
N GLN A 34 -9.14 -6.50 14.91
CA GLN A 34 -9.76 -6.87 16.17
C GLN A 34 -10.58 -8.14 15.91
N GLU A 35 -10.04 -9.28 16.29
CA GLU A 35 -10.80 -10.50 16.56
C GLU A 35 -11.76 -10.17 17.72
N ARG A 36 -12.86 -9.45 17.43
CA ARG A 36 -13.99 -9.43 18.36
C ARG A 36 -14.44 -10.88 18.46
N PRO A 37 -14.44 -11.52 19.64
CA PRO A 37 -15.04 -12.84 19.74
C PRO A 37 -16.49 -12.71 19.29
N ALA A 38 -16.78 -13.27 18.12
CA ALA A 38 -18.09 -13.24 17.54
C ALA A 38 -19.01 -14.10 18.41
N LYS A 39 -19.86 -13.39 19.17
CA LYS A 39 -21.29 -13.70 19.27
C LYS A 39 -21.65 -15.02 20.00
N LEU A 40 -21.91 -14.92 21.30
CA LEU A 40 -23.23 -15.17 21.92
C LEU A 40 -23.06 -15.20 23.45
N VAL A 41 -23.50 -14.15 24.15
CA VAL A 41 -24.46 -14.28 25.27
C VAL A 41 -25.19 -12.96 25.35
N ARG A 42 -26.45 -13.00 24.93
CA ARG A 42 -27.47 -12.05 25.32
C ARG A 42 -27.81 -12.35 26.77
N THR A 43 -27.35 -11.54 27.72
CA THR A 43 -28.06 -11.33 28.99
C THR A 43 -27.66 -10.01 29.64
N THR A 44 -28.71 -9.24 29.94
CA THR A 44 -28.82 -8.17 30.93
C THR A 44 -27.95 -6.92 30.77
N VAL A 45 -28.65 -5.84 30.41
CA VAL A 45 -28.34 -4.45 30.76
C VAL A 45 -27.97 -4.39 32.24
N GLY A 46 -26.68 -4.49 32.53
CA GLY A 46 -26.08 -4.05 33.78
C GLY A 46 -26.01 -2.53 33.75
N ALA A 47 -27.15 -1.89 33.97
CA ALA A 47 -27.19 -0.49 34.38
C ALA A 47 -26.40 -0.39 35.70
N GLY A 48 -25.13 -0.04 35.60
CA GLY A 48 -24.37 0.50 36.72
C GLY A 48 -25.06 1.77 37.18
N ARG A 49 -26.05 1.63 38.08
CA ARG A 49 -26.68 2.72 38.79
C ARG A 49 -25.66 3.26 39.77
N ASP A 50 -24.86 4.22 39.31
CA ASP A 50 -24.14 5.11 40.19
C ASP A 50 -25.12 6.18 40.70
N PRO A 51 -25.47 6.24 42.00
CA PRO A 51 -26.49 7.16 42.51
C PRO A 51 -26.08 8.65 42.48
N ARG A 52 -24.87 8.98 41.99
CA ARG A 52 -24.37 10.36 41.90
C ARG A 52 -24.48 11.01 40.51
N SER A 53 -24.88 10.28 39.46
CA SER A 53 -24.96 10.81 38.08
C SER A 53 -26.38 11.19 37.62
N ALA A 54 -27.42 10.90 38.43
CA ALA A 54 -28.82 11.12 38.05
C ALA A 54 -29.24 12.62 38.01
N GLY A 55 -28.49 13.51 38.68
CA GLY A 55 -28.88 14.92 38.79
C GLY A 55 -28.70 15.74 37.50
N TRP A 56 -27.79 15.36 36.61
CA TRP A 56 -27.48 16.13 35.40
C TRP A 56 -28.21 15.64 34.14
N ILE A 57 -28.84 14.45 34.19
CA ILE A 57 -29.53 13.86 33.04
C ILE A 57 -30.79 14.65 32.67
N VAL A 58 -31.52 15.15 33.67
CA VAL A 58 -32.75 15.94 33.46
C VAL A 58 -32.48 17.26 32.72
N PRO A 59 -31.52 18.11 33.13
CA PRO A 59 -31.21 19.33 32.36
C PRO A 59 -30.61 19.02 30.97
N ALA A 60 -29.82 17.95 30.82
CA ALA A 60 -29.28 17.55 29.52
C ALA A 60 -30.38 17.12 28.53
N LEU A 61 -31.38 16.35 28.98
CA LEU A 61 -32.54 15.96 28.16
C LEU A 61 -33.42 17.17 27.79
N LEU A 62 -33.62 18.11 28.72
CA LEU A 62 -34.38 19.33 28.44
C LEU A 62 -33.70 20.18 27.36
N GLY A 63 -32.37 20.34 27.45
CA GLY A 63 -31.57 21.03 26.43
C GLY A 63 -31.65 20.38 25.05
N LEU A 64 -31.62 19.04 24.99
CA LEU A 64 -31.76 18.28 23.74
C LEU A 64 -33.12 18.51 23.07
N VAL A 65 -34.22 18.50 23.84
CA VAL A 65 -35.57 18.73 23.30
C VAL A 65 -35.70 20.14 22.71
N VAL A 66 -35.13 21.16 23.36
CA VAL A 66 -35.12 22.54 22.84
C VAL A 66 -34.34 22.63 21.52
N ALA A 67 -33.18 21.95 21.41
CA ALA A 67 -32.38 21.94 20.19
C ALA A 67 -33.09 21.23 19.01
N ILE A 68 -33.82 20.14 19.28
CA ILE A 68 -34.56 19.41 18.24
C ILE A 68 -35.72 20.26 17.71
N LEU A 69 -36.44 20.96 18.58
CA LEU A 69 -37.53 21.85 18.17
C LEU A 69 -37.05 23.08 17.39
N GLY A 70 -35.83 23.57 17.63
CA GLY A 70 -35.25 24.69 16.87
C GLY A 70 -34.87 24.36 15.43
N THR A 71 -34.51 23.10 15.13
CA THR A 71 -34.01 22.70 13.80
C THR A 71 -35.13 22.52 12.75
N GLY A 72 -36.40 22.45 13.16
CA GLY A 72 -37.53 22.18 12.26
C GLY A 72 -37.93 23.33 11.33
N ALA A 73 -37.55 24.58 11.63
CA ALA A 73 -37.98 25.75 10.85
C ALA A 73 -37.16 26.01 9.58
N ALA A 74 -36.03 25.31 9.37
CA ALA A 74 -35.09 25.62 8.28
C ALA A 74 -35.22 24.75 7.02
N LEU A 75 -36.01 23.67 7.04
CA LEU A 75 -36.06 22.68 5.95
C LEU A 75 -37.28 22.81 5.01
N ALA A 76 -38.07 23.89 5.11
CA ALA A 76 -39.30 24.04 4.32
C ALA A 76 -39.17 24.92 3.06
N ILE A 77 -37.98 25.38 2.66
CA ILE A 77 -37.82 26.40 1.60
C ILE A 77 -36.81 26.03 0.52
N SER A 78 -36.50 24.75 0.29
CA SER A 78 -35.67 24.40 -0.88
C SER A 78 -36.12 23.07 -1.46
N ASP A 79 -37.27 23.14 -2.13
CA ASP A 79 -37.64 22.22 -3.18
C ASP A 79 -37.45 23.00 -4.50
N ASP A 80 -36.46 22.61 -5.29
CA ASP A 80 -36.46 22.92 -6.71
C ASP A 80 -35.70 21.85 -7.48
N ALA A 81 -36.36 21.39 -8.54
CA ALA A 81 -36.06 20.22 -9.33
C ALA A 81 -34.97 20.47 -10.38
N GLN A 82 -34.17 19.41 -10.63
CA GLN A 82 -33.53 18.92 -11.87
C GLN A 82 -33.24 19.90 -13.05
N PRO A 83 -32.06 19.79 -13.72
CA PRO A 83 -31.90 18.73 -14.72
C PRO A 83 -30.50 18.11 -14.90
N GLU A 84 -30.53 16.91 -15.49
CA GLU A 84 -29.44 16.19 -16.16
C GLU A 84 -28.45 17.08 -16.91
N ALA A 85 -27.15 16.87 -16.67
CA ALA A 85 -26.08 17.22 -17.58
C ALA A 85 -25.01 16.11 -17.54
N ALA A 86 -25.00 15.27 -18.57
CA ALA A 86 -23.96 14.29 -18.80
C ALA A 86 -22.61 14.98 -19.08
N PRO A 87 -21.50 14.55 -18.47
CA PRO A 87 -20.17 14.98 -18.90
C PRO A 87 -19.57 14.07 -20.00
N PRO A 88 -18.63 14.62 -20.79
CA PRO A 88 -18.48 14.39 -22.23
C PRO A 88 -17.76 13.10 -22.65
N THR A 89 -18.19 12.57 -23.79
CA THR A 89 -17.56 11.52 -24.59
C THR A 89 -16.16 11.94 -25.01
N ALA A 90 -15.14 11.22 -24.55
CA ALA A 90 -13.76 11.40 -25.01
C ALA A 90 -13.61 10.82 -26.43
N THR A 91 -13.54 11.69 -27.44
CA THR A 91 -13.13 11.36 -28.80
C THR A 91 -11.64 11.02 -28.82
N GLY A 92 -11.30 9.75 -28.57
CA GLY A 92 -9.96 9.21 -28.78
C GLY A 92 -9.76 8.86 -30.25
N GLY A 93 -9.05 9.72 -30.98
CA GLY A 93 -8.65 9.47 -32.36
C GLY A 93 -7.75 8.24 -32.46
N SER A 94 -8.25 7.19 -33.09
CA SER A 94 -7.42 6.07 -33.55
C SER A 94 -6.59 6.55 -34.74
N LEU A 95 -5.26 6.57 -34.58
CA LEU A 95 -4.37 6.69 -35.72
C LEU A 95 -4.56 5.47 -36.62
N THR A 96 -5.29 5.66 -37.72
CA THR A 96 -5.35 4.70 -38.82
C THR A 96 -3.96 4.60 -39.41
N ILE A 97 -3.23 3.52 -39.10
CA ILE A 97 -2.04 3.16 -39.85
C ILE A 97 -2.50 2.84 -41.27
N THR A 98 -2.23 3.73 -42.22
CA THR A 98 -2.34 3.44 -43.64
C THR A 98 -1.38 2.30 -43.95
N ARG A 99 -1.92 1.09 -43.96
CA ARG A 99 -1.26 -0.09 -44.50
C ARG A 99 -1.11 0.17 -46.00
N ALA A 100 0.08 0.51 -46.44
CA ALA A 100 0.41 0.45 -47.86
C ALA A 100 0.11 -0.98 -48.32
N LEU A 101 -0.90 -1.15 -49.17
CA LEU A 101 -1.01 -2.35 -49.99
C LEU A 101 0.12 -2.27 -51.01
N GLU A 102 1.24 -2.89 -50.68
CA GLU A 102 2.25 -3.23 -51.67
C GLU A 102 1.61 -4.20 -52.67
N THR A 103 1.69 -3.80 -53.92
CA THR A 103 1.40 -4.54 -55.15
C THR A 103 1.84 -6.00 -55.04
N LEU A 104 0.89 -6.92 -55.21
CA LEU A 104 1.16 -8.35 -55.34
C LEU A 104 1.85 -8.61 -56.69
N THR A 105 3.16 -8.85 -56.65
CA THR A 105 3.88 -9.49 -57.76
C THR A 105 3.65 -11.02 -57.69
N PRO A 106 3.41 -11.72 -58.83
CA PRO A 106 3.17 -13.17 -58.87
C PRO A 106 4.30 -14.05 -58.29
N PRO A 107 4.01 -15.31 -57.90
CA PRO A 107 4.88 -16.12 -57.06
C PRO A 107 6.10 -16.68 -57.80
N GLU A 108 7.29 -16.41 -57.25
CA GLU A 108 8.54 -17.08 -57.60
C GLU A 108 8.62 -18.46 -56.86
N PRO A 109 9.21 -19.50 -57.46
CA PRO A 109 9.23 -20.89 -56.93
C PRO A 109 9.80 -21.02 -55.52
N PRO A 110 9.44 -22.08 -54.76
CA PRO A 110 9.73 -22.18 -53.34
C PRO A 110 11.24 -22.25 -53.07
N ALA A 111 11.79 -21.13 -52.60
CA ALA A 111 13.06 -21.14 -51.89
C ALA A 111 12.86 -21.89 -50.56
N THR A 112 13.60 -22.99 -50.39
CA THR A 112 13.72 -23.72 -49.13
C THR A 112 14.00 -22.73 -48.01
N THR A 113 13.02 -22.52 -47.13
CA THR A 113 13.15 -21.65 -45.97
C THR A 113 14.20 -22.26 -45.03
N PRO A 114 15.35 -21.61 -44.79
CA PRO A 114 16.28 -22.05 -43.77
C PRO A 114 15.58 -22.01 -42.41
N ALA A 115 15.76 -23.04 -41.60
CA ALA A 115 15.23 -23.09 -40.24
C ALA A 115 15.62 -21.81 -39.47
N PRO A 116 14.70 -21.18 -38.70
CA PRO A 116 14.99 -19.93 -38.01
C PRO A 116 16.20 -20.07 -37.09
N ALA A 117 17.21 -19.22 -37.29
CA ALA A 117 18.35 -19.14 -36.38
C ALA A 117 17.87 -18.88 -34.93
N PRO A 118 18.51 -19.46 -33.90
CA PRO A 118 18.16 -19.20 -32.51
C PRO A 118 18.22 -17.70 -32.23
N ARG A 119 17.09 -17.13 -31.79
CA ARG A 119 17.01 -15.71 -31.43
C ARG A 119 17.98 -15.43 -30.27
N PRO A 120 18.82 -14.39 -30.32
CA PRO A 120 19.72 -14.05 -29.21
C PRO A 120 18.93 -13.93 -27.90
N ALA A 121 19.40 -14.61 -26.85
CA ALA A 121 18.77 -14.55 -25.55
C ALA A 121 18.84 -13.10 -25.01
N ARG A 122 17.68 -12.51 -24.70
CA ARG A 122 17.63 -11.18 -24.07
C ARG A 122 18.36 -11.24 -22.71
N PRO A 123 19.22 -10.27 -22.37
CA PRO A 123 19.88 -10.24 -21.07
C PRO A 123 18.86 -10.35 -19.93
N ALA A 124 19.06 -11.31 -19.03
CA ALA A 124 18.19 -11.48 -17.88
C ALA A 124 18.41 -10.34 -16.89
N VAL A 125 17.34 -9.63 -16.49
CA VAL A 125 17.46 -8.59 -15.45
C VAL A 125 17.74 -9.22 -14.08
N PRO A 126 18.66 -8.67 -13.27
CA PRO A 126 19.04 -9.30 -12.00
C PRO A 126 17.90 -9.25 -10.97
N ARG A 127 17.77 -10.31 -10.14
CA ARG A 127 16.79 -10.35 -9.04
C ARG A 127 17.24 -9.50 -7.85
N ALA A 128 18.54 -9.50 -7.54
CA ALA A 128 19.13 -8.73 -6.46
C ALA A 128 20.01 -7.60 -7.02
N ILE A 129 20.05 -6.47 -6.32
CA ILE A 129 20.93 -5.34 -6.66
C ILE A 129 21.52 -4.72 -5.40
N VAL A 130 22.59 -3.96 -5.59
CA VAL A 130 23.21 -3.11 -4.56
C VAL A 130 23.06 -1.66 -5.00
N TRP A 131 22.82 -0.76 -4.04
CA TRP A 131 22.76 0.67 -4.33
C TRP A 131 24.12 1.16 -4.85
N PRO A 132 24.20 1.83 -6.01
CA PRO A 132 25.48 2.32 -6.52
C PRO A 132 26.13 3.30 -5.54
N PRO A 133 27.45 3.17 -5.28
CA PRO A 133 28.12 4.02 -4.30
C PRO A 133 28.08 5.49 -4.75
N ARG A 134 27.85 6.40 -3.80
CA ARG A 134 27.79 7.86 -4.02
C ARG A 134 26.80 8.31 -5.11
N ARG A 135 25.79 7.50 -5.43
CA ARG A 135 24.75 7.86 -6.38
C ARG A 135 23.54 8.43 -5.65
N ARG A 136 23.09 9.61 -6.11
CA ARG A 136 21.77 10.15 -5.83
C ARG A 136 20.75 9.53 -6.79
N GLY A 137 19.54 9.31 -6.33
CA GLY A 137 18.46 8.79 -7.17
C GLY A 137 17.26 8.33 -6.37
N TRP A 138 16.28 7.78 -7.06
CA TRP A 138 15.02 7.37 -6.47
C TRP A 138 14.93 5.86 -6.33
N THR A 139 14.23 5.41 -5.29
CA THR A 139 13.96 4.00 -5.05
C THR A 139 12.56 3.79 -4.51
N ILE A 140 12.10 2.55 -4.53
CA ILE A 140 10.88 2.16 -3.81
C ILE A 140 11.31 1.47 -2.53
N VAL A 141 10.99 2.06 -1.38
CA VAL A 141 11.17 1.44 -0.07
C VAL A 141 10.04 0.45 0.14
N LEU A 142 10.39 -0.82 0.41
CA LEU A 142 9.42 -1.88 0.70
C LEU A 142 9.14 -1.98 2.20
N LEU A 143 10.19 -1.92 3.01
CA LEU A 143 10.12 -1.90 4.47
C LEU A 143 11.45 -1.42 5.08
N SER A 144 11.41 -1.03 6.35
CA SER A 144 12.57 -0.67 7.16
C SER A 144 12.69 -1.65 8.32
N VAL A 145 13.85 -2.30 8.46
CA VAL A 145 14.14 -3.23 9.55
C VAL A 145 15.07 -2.56 10.55
N PRO A 146 14.76 -2.51 11.86
CA PRO A 146 15.69 -1.99 12.86
C PRO A 146 17.06 -2.68 12.82
N GLN A 147 18.15 -1.91 12.98
CA GLN A 147 19.51 -2.46 12.93
C GLN A 147 19.81 -3.48 14.04
N ASN A 148 19.13 -3.39 15.19
CA ASN A 148 19.24 -4.37 16.27
C ASN A 148 18.81 -5.78 15.86
N SER A 149 17.97 -5.90 14.82
CA SER A 149 17.56 -7.19 14.23
C SER A 149 18.61 -7.76 13.28
N GLY A 150 19.64 -6.98 12.95
CA GLY A 150 20.75 -7.36 12.09
C GLY A 150 20.45 -7.33 10.60
N ARG A 151 21.53 -7.34 9.80
CA ARG A 151 21.45 -7.31 8.32
C ARG A 151 20.80 -8.58 7.74
N ALA A 152 20.95 -9.72 8.42
CA ALA A 152 20.38 -10.99 7.99
C ALA A 152 18.86 -10.96 7.94
N ALA A 153 18.20 -10.37 8.95
CA ALA A 153 16.75 -10.19 8.96
C ALA A 153 16.26 -9.36 7.77
N ALA A 154 16.95 -8.25 7.45
CA ALA A 154 16.63 -7.45 6.27
C ALA A 154 16.86 -8.21 4.94
N ALA A 155 17.90 -9.05 4.88
CA ALA A 155 18.17 -9.88 3.70
C ALA A 155 17.09 -10.96 3.48
N GLU A 156 16.56 -11.55 4.55
CA GLU A 156 15.43 -12.47 4.48
C GLU A 156 14.19 -11.79 3.90
N ARG A 157 13.87 -10.58 4.38
CA ARG A 157 12.75 -9.77 3.85
C ARG A 157 12.95 -9.40 2.38
N ALA A 158 14.18 -9.10 1.98
CA ALA A 158 14.52 -8.91 0.57
C ALA A 158 14.27 -10.18 -0.27
N GLU A 159 14.53 -11.38 0.26
CA GLU A 159 14.22 -12.62 -0.45
C GLU A 159 12.72 -12.92 -0.52
N VAL A 160 11.95 -12.62 0.54
CA VAL A 160 10.48 -12.67 0.49
C VAL A 160 9.96 -11.80 -0.65
N ALA A 161 10.48 -10.58 -0.81
CA ALA A 161 10.11 -9.71 -1.92
C ALA A 161 10.43 -10.30 -3.29
N ARG A 162 11.60 -10.94 -3.41
CA ARG A 162 11.98 -11.60 -4.67
C ARG A 162 11.09 -12.80 -4.98
N ARG A 163 10.74 -13.61 -3.98
CA ARG A 163 9.80 -14.73 -4.12
C ARG A 163 8.40 -14.24 -4.50
N GLY A 164 7.98 -13.07 -4.03
CA GLY A 164 6.76 -12.37 -4.46
C GLY A 164 6.82 -11.79 -5.87
N GLY A 165 7.87 -12.05 -6.65
CA GLY A 165 7.99 -11.63 -8.05
C GLY A 165 8.64 -10.26 -8.26
N LEU A 166 9.04 -9.55 -7.19
CA LEU A 166 9.80 -8.31 -7.33
C LEU A 166 11.24 -8.63 -7.78
N ARG A 167 11.71 -7.90 -8.79
CA ARG A 167 13.11 -7.97 -9.25
C ARG A 167 13.85 -6.70 -8.85
N ARG A 168 15.18 -6.74 -8.90
CA ARG A 168 16.06 -5.66 -8.45
C ARG A 168 15.79 -5.24 -7.01
N VAL A 169 15.78 -6.21 -6.08
CA VAL A 169 15.61 -5.94 -4.64
C VAL A 169 16.95 -5.96 -3.90
N GLY A 170 17.22 -4.93 -3.11
CA GLY A 170 18.45 -4.78 -2.33
C GLY A 170 18.19 -4.40 -0.87
N VAL A 171 19.28 -4.34 -0.10
CA VAL A 171 19.27 -3.87 1.29
C VAL A 171 20.28 -2.74 1.44
N LEU A 172 19.86 -1.65 2.07
CA LEU A 172 20.63 -0.45 2.32
C LEU A 172 20.83 -0.27 3.83
N ASN A 173 22.02 0.19 4.26
CA ASN A 173 22.20 0.68 5.62
C ASN A 173 21.81 2.17 5.63
N SER A 174 20.70 2.52 6.30
CA SER A 174 20.16 3.89 6.35
C SER A 174 21.16 4.91 6.91
N SER A 175 22.00 4.52 7.87
CA SER A 175 22.99 5.41 8.50
C SER A 175 24.07 5.92 7.54
N ARG A 176 24.14 5.39 6.32
CA ARG A 176 25.08 5.81 5.27
C ARG A 176 24.51 6.84 4.29
N PHE A 177 23.28 7.32 4.52
CA PHE A 177 22.56 8.19 3.59
C PHE A 177 21.88 9.31 4.36
N ALA A 178 22.20 10.56 4.02
CA ALA A 178 21.62 11.73 4.67
C ALA A 178 20.10 11.85 4.50
N SER A 179 19.54 11.30 3.42
CA SER A 179 18.08 11.32 3.19
C SER A 179 17.31 10.25 3.96
N LEU A 180 17.96 9.40 4.76
CA LEU A 180 17.30 8.34 5.51
C LEU A 180 17.46 8.53 7.02
N HIS A 181 16.45 8.11 7.76
CA HIS A 181 16.56 8.09 9.22
C HIS A 181 17.53 6.99 9.64
N PRO A 182 18.58 7.29 10.44
CA PRO A 182 19.58 6.31 10.82
C PRO A 182 19.00 5.21 11.74
N GLY A 183 19.70 4.08 11.86
CA GLY A 183 19.29 2.99 12.76
C GLY A 183 18.50 1.86 12.10
N TYR A 184 18.35 1.88 10.77
CA TYR A 184 17.60 0.89 10.01
C TYR A 184 18.40 0.24 8.85
N TYR A 185 18.02 -0.97 8.49
CA TYR A 185 18.26 -1.56 7.17
C TYR A 185 17.02 -1.40 6.30
N VAL A 186 17.15 -0.67 5.20
CA VAL A 186 16.05 -0.42 4.27
C VAL A 186 16.06 -1.47 3.17
N VAL A 187 14.96 -2.20 3.03
CA VAL A 187 14.74 -3.09 1.89
C VAL A 187 14.13 -2.28 0.77
N PHE A 188 14.79 -2.24 -0.38
CA PHE A 188 14.40 -1.37 -1.48
C PHE A 188 14.28 -2.13 -2.80
N GLN A 189 13.52 -1.56 -3.74
CA GLN A 189 13.38 -2.05 -5.10
C GLN A 189 13.85 -0.99 -6.10
N GLY A 190 14.78 -1.39 -6.96
CA GLY A 190 15.23 -0.60 -8.09
C GLY A 190 16.09 0.60 -7.72
N VAL A 191 16.68 1.17 -8.76
CA VAL A 191 17.34 2.47 -8.76
C VAL A 191 16.80 3.16 -9.99
N PHE A 192 16.21 4.33 -9.79
CA PHE A 192 15.51 5.14 -10.77
C PHE A 192 16.13 6.53 -10.82
N ASP A 193 16.10 7.15 -11.99
CA ASP A 193 16.70 8.46 -12.19
C ASP A 193 15.74 9.61 -11.83
N SER A 194 14.43 9.33 -11.81
CA SER A 194 13.40 10.31 -11.46
C SER A 194 12.32 9.74 -10.54
N GLU A 195 11.65 10.63 -9.82
CA GLU A 195 10.48 10.29 -9.00
C GLU A 195 9.34 9.74 -9.87
N ALA A 196 9.14 10.32 -11.06
CA ALA A 196 8.08 9.89 -11.98
C ALA A 196 8.27 8.43 -12.42
N GLU A 197 9.51 8.04 -12.73
CA GLU A 197 9.85 6.66 -13.07
C GLU A 197 9.55 5.71 -11.90
N ALA A 198 10.01 6.06 -10.68
CA ALA A 198 9.75 5.26 -9.49
C ALA A 198 8.24 5.14 -9.18
N THR A 199 7.50 6.24 -9.32
CA THR A 199 6.05 6.30 -9.09
C THR A 199 5.28 5.45 -10.10
N SER A 200 5.72 5.39 -11.36
CA SER A 200 5.08 4.58 -12.40
C SER A 200 5.06 3.07 -12.07
N VAL A 201 6.04 2.60 -11.27
CA VAL A 201 6.18 1.17 -10.93
C VAL A 201 5.86 0.82 -9.48
N VAL A 202 5.64 1.82 -8.59
CA VAL A 202 5.34 1.59 -7.16
C VAL A 202 4.09 0.74 -6.92
N ARG A 203 3.08 0.80 -7.81
CA ARG A 203 1.85 -0.02 -7.69
C ARG A 203 2.14 -1.51 -7.68
N ARG A 204 3.13 -1.97 -8.47
CA ARG A 204 3.56 -3.39 -8.47
C ARG A 204 4.26 -3.77 -7.18
N ALA A 205 5.04 -2.85 -6.60
CA ALA A 205 5.63 -3.09 -5.29
C ALA A 205 4.53 -3.22 -4.21
N ARG A 206 3.50 -2.36 -4.28
CA ARG A 206 2.36 -2.35 -3.34
C ARG A 206 1.51 -3.60 -3.36
N SER A 207 1.45 -4.33 -4.48
CA SER A 207 0.74 -5.61 -4.52
C SER A 207 1.43 -6.71 -3.70
N VAL A 208 2.74 -6.56 -3.39
CA VAL A 208 3.51 -7.49 -2.55
C VAL A 208 3.73 -6.90 -1.16
N PHE A 209 4.11 -5.62 -1.07
CA PHE A 209 4.29 -4.85 0.16
C PHE A 209 3.41 -3.63 0.13
N ARG A 210 2.22 -3.72 0.72
CA ARG A 210 1.27 -2.60 0.79
C ARG A 210 1.87 -1.26 1.27
N PRO A 211 2.76 -1.20 2.28
CA PRO A 211 3.33 0.08 2.71
C PRO A 211 4.40 0.64 1.77
N ALA A 212 4.65 0.03 0.59
CA ALA A 212 5.70 0.49 -0.30
C ALA A 212 5.49 1.93 -0.78
N TYR A 213 6.56 2.72 -0.74
CA TYR A 213 6.54 4.14 -1.11
C TYR A 213 7.83 4.56 -1.82
N VAL A 214 7.77 5.67 -2.53
CA VAL A 214 8.89 6.23 -3.28
C VAL A 214 9.75 7.11 -2.37
N ARG A 215 11.07 6.99 -2.45
CA ARG A 215 12.01 7.79 -1.64
C ARG A 215 13.24 8.16 -2.45
N GLU A 216 13.67 9.40 -2.31
CA GLU A 216 14.98 9.84 -2.79
C GLU A 216 16.08 9.39 -1.84
N ILE A 217 17.15 8.83 -2.41
CA ILE A 217 18.35 8.41 -1.72
C ILE A 217 19.46 9.40 -2.02
N VAL A 218 19.94 10.05 -0.97
CA VAL A 218 21.05 10.99 -0.98
C VAL A 218 22.16 10.41 -0.11
N PRO A 219 23.35 10.13 -0.67
CA PRO A 219 24.53 9.71 0.10
C PRO A 219 24.89 10.70 1.21
#